data_AF-A0A1G4TYP6-F1
#
_entry.id   AF-A0A1G4TYP6-F1
#
_cell.length_a   1.000
_cell.length_b   1.000
_cell.length_c   1.000
_cell.angle_alpha   90.00
_cell.angle_beta   90.00
_cell.angle_gamma   90.00
#
_symmetry.space_group_name_H-M   'P 1'
#
loop_
_entity.id
_entity.type
_entity.pdbx_description
1 polymer ?
#
loop_
_entity_poly.entity_id
_entity_poly.type
_entity_poly.pdbx_seq_one_letter_code
_entity_poly.pdbx_strand_id
1 'polypeptide(L)'
;WGIEVFFRWIKQNLNVPVLFGTTMNAVFNQLFAALMTYVILKWLYDHSKSFVIPCKRMPLIRFTEQIQHDQLQIEWIIATTKVLEKHVYLSNLKKPVSG
;
A
#
# COMPACT_ATOMS: atom_id res chain seq x y z
N TRP A 1 -0.11 17.54 6.84
CA TRP A 1 -0.08 16.27 7.61
C TRP A 1 0.25 15.01 6.79
N GLY A 2 -0.36 14.76 5.61
CA GLY A 2 -0.07 13.53 4.85
C GLY A 2 1.37 13.35 4.35
N ILE A 3 2.05 14.44 3.98
CA ILE A 3 3.43 14.40 3.48
C ILE A 3 4.45 14.04 4.58
N GLU A 4 4.14 14.35 5.84
CA GLU A 4 4.99 14.01 6.98
C GLU A 4 4.98 12.50 7.24
N VAL A 5 3.79 11.88 7.18
CA VAL A 5 3.64 10.42 7.30
C VAL A 5 4.36 9.71 6.16
N PHE A 6 4.31 10.29 4.95
CA PHE A 6 5.06 9.80 3.80
C PHE A 6 6.58 9.87 4.03
N PHE A 7 7.14 11.01 4.44
CA PHE A 7 8.57 11.13 4.72
C PHE A 7 9.03 10.24 5.88
N ARG A 8 8.18 10.05 6.90
CA ARG A 8 8.44 9.11 8.00
C ARG A 8 8.51 7.67 7.48
N TRP A 9 7.55 7.27 6.64
CA TRP A 9 7.53 5.94 6.03
C TRP A 9 8.74 5.73 5.10
N ILE A 10 9.07 6.70 4.23
CA ILE A 10 10.25 6.61 3.36
C ILE A 10 11.53 6.43 4.17
N LYS A 11 11.72 7.17 5.26
CA LYS A 11 12.92 7.01 6.10
C LYS A 11 13.03 5.62 6.72
N GLN A 12 11.92 4.95 6.99
CA GLN A 12 11.89 3.58 7.52
C GLN A 12 12.09 2.52 6.43
N ASN A 13 11.70 2.81 5.19
CA ASN A 13 11.64 1.85 4.08
C ASN A 13 12.82 1.95 3.12
N LEU A 14 13.37 3.15 2.98
CA LEU A 14 14.49 3.43 2.10
C LEU A 14 15.79 3.23 2.90
N ASN A 15 16.40 2.06 2.76
CA ASN A 15 17.71 1.81 3.36
C ASN A 15 18.78 2.55 2.53
N VAL A 16 19.10 3.79 2.95
CA VAL A 16 20.04 4.71 2.28
C VAL A 16 21.38 4.07 1.85
N PRO A 17 21.97 3.07 2.56
CA PRO A 17 23.21 2.43 2.09
C PRO A 17 23.02 1.34 1.02
N VAL A 18 21.79 0.98 0.63
CA VAL A 18 21.48 -0.04 -0.40
C VAL A 18 20.75 0.59 -1.60
N LEU A 19 20.92 1.90 -1.85
CA LEU A 19 20.56 2.46 -3.15
C LEU A 19 21.52 1.87 -4.18
N PHE A 20 21.02 0.97 -5.03
CA PHE A 20 21.76 0.41 -6.16
C PHE A 20 22.24 1.54 -7.08
N GLY A 21 23.50 1.95 -6.91
CA GLY A 21 24.12 3.05 -7.64
C GLY A 21 23.76 4.43 -7.08
N THR A 22 24.78 5.27 -6.92
CA THR A 22 24.66 6.68 -6.51
C THR A 22 24.38 7.61 -7.69
N THR A 23 24.03 7.06 -8.86
CA THR A 23 23.74 7.88 -10.05
C THR A 23 22.43 8.62 -9.86
N MET A 24 22.38 9.87 -10.35
CA MET A 24 21.23 10.75 -10.22
C MET A 24 19.93 10.07 -10.71
N ASN A 25 19.97 9.35 -11.83
CA ASN A 25 18.82 8.64 -12.38
C ASN A 25 18.38 7.45 -11.51
N ALA A 26 19.30 6.72 -10.89
CA ALA A 26 18.97 5.62 -9.99
C ALA A 26 18.24 6.12 -8.74
N VAL A 27 18.70 7.23 -8.17
CA VAL A 27 18.06 7.87 -7.02
C VAL A 27 16.64 8.34 -7.37
N PHE A 28 16.46 8.99 -8.53
CA PHE A 28 15.13 9.40 -8.98
C PHE A 28 14.18 8.23 -9.14
N ASN A 29 14.59 7.18 -9.85
CA ASN A 29 13.75 6.00 -10.07
C ASN A 29 13.34 5.33 -8.75
N GLN A 30 14.25 5.25 -7.77
CA GLN A 30 13.96 4.66 -6.47
C GLN A 30 12.98 5.52 -5.65
N LEU A 31 13.09 6.84 -5.72
CA LEU A 31 12.13 7.74 -5.09
C LEU A 31 10.75 7.63 -5.74
N PHE A 32 10.68 7.57 -7.08
CA PHE A 32 9.42 7.38 -7.81
C PHE A 32 8.78 6.02 -7.47
N ALA A 33 9.57 4.94 -7.40
CA ALA A 33 9.07 3.64 -6.98
C ALA A 33 8.53 3.66 -5.54
N ALA A 34 9.23 4.30 -4.61
CA ALA A 34 8.77 4.45 -3.21
C ALA A 34 7.46 5.26 -3.12
N LEU A 35 7.34 6.33 -3.92
CA LEU A 35 6.11 7.13 -4.04
C LEU A 35 4.93 6.28 -4.53
N MET A 36 5.12 5.53 -5.63
CA MET A 36 4.06 4.68 -6.20
C MET A 36 3.61 3.60 -5.22
N THR A 37 4.56 2.91 -4.58
CA THR A 37 4.25 1.92 -3.53
C THR A 37 3.46 2.53 -2.38
N TYR A 38 3.87 3.69 -1.87
CA TYR A 38 3.15 4.37 -0.79
C TYR A 38 1.72 4.74 -1.18
N VAL A 39 1.51 5.25 -2.41
CA VAL A 39 0.17 5.61 -2.90
C VAL A 39 -0.73 4.37 -2.97
N ILE A 40 -0.23 3.25 -3.49
CA ILE A 40 -0.99 2.00 -3.57
C ILE A 40 -1.33 1.48 -2.18
N LEU A 41 -0.37 1.44 -1.25
CA LEU A 41 -0.60 0.97 0.12
C LEU A 41 -1.59 1.88 0.86
N LYS A 42 -1.50 3.19 0.67
CA LYS A 42 -2.44 4.17 1.26
C LYS A 42 -3.85 3.96 0.73
N TRP A 43 -4.00 3.78 -0.58
CA TRP A 43 -5.28 3.54 -1.22
C TRP A 43 -5.91 2.23 -0.71
N LEU A 44 -5.12 1.15 -0.63
CA LEU A 44 -5.56 -0.14 -0.12
C LEU A 44 -5.99 -0.06 1.34
N TYR A 45 -5.21 0.64 2.17
CA TYR A 45 -5.53 0.86 3.58
C TYR A 45 -6.86 1.60 3.75
N ASP A 46 -7.09 2.68 2.99
CA ASP A 46 -8.31 3.48 3.08
C ASP A 46 -9.56 2.68 2.68
N HIS A 47 -9.46 1.90 1.60
CA HIS A 47 -10.55 1.04 1.14
C HIS A 47 -10.81 -0.12 2.12
N SER A 48 -9.75 -0.73 2.65
CA SER A 48 -9.85 -1.86 3.59
C SER A 48 -10.40 -1.41 4.94
N LYS A 49 -10.05 -0.21 5.39
CA LYS A 49 -10.55 0.38 6.64
C LYS A 49 -12.08 0.45 6.70
N SER A 50 -12.76 0.58 5.55
CA SER A 50 -14.22 0.56 5.48
C SER A 50 -14.84 -0.81 5.80
N PHE A 51 -14.06 -1.89 5.73
CA PHE A 51 -14.52 -3.27 5.97
C PHE A 51 -14.07 -3.84 7.32
N VAL A 52 -13.21 -3.13 8.07
CA VAL A 52 -12.69 -3.56 9.37
C VAL A 52 -13.52 -2.99 10.51
N ILE A 53 -13.78 -3.80 11.53
CA ILE A 53 -14.52 -3.39 12.73
C ILE A 53 -13.77 -2.23 13.41
N PRO A 54 -14.43 -1.10 13.74
CA PRO A 54 -13.78 0.10 14.25
C PRO A 54 -12.98 -0.10 15.56
N CYS A 55 -13.23 -1.19 16.29
CA CYS A 55 -12.57 -1.55 17.54
C CYS A 55 -11.08 -1.95 17.37
N LYS A 56 -10.65 -2.35 16.17
CA LYS A 56 -9.24 -2.70 15.86
C LYS A 56 -8.61 -1.76 14.82
N ARG A 57 -8.87 -0.46 14.97
CA ARG A 57 -8.32 0.57 14.10
C ARG A 57 -6.79 0.68 14.28
N MET A 58 -6.05 0.15 13.32
CA MET A 58 -4.59 0.25 13.24
C MET A 58 -4.16 1.49 12.43
N PRO A 59 -3.08 2.21 12.81
CA PRO A 59 -2.52 3.29 12.00
C PRO A 59 -1.80 2.79 10.73
N LEU A 60 -1.79 3.61 9.68
CA LEU A 60 -1.21 3.27 8.36
C LEU A 60 0.23 2.75 8.44
N ILE A 61 1.08 3.36 9.27
CA ILE A 61 2.50 2.97 9.41
C ILE A 61 2.61 1.52 9.87
N ARG A 62 1.85 1.13 10.90
CA ARG A 62 1.84 -0.25 11.39
C ARG A 62 1.26 -1.23 10.38
N PHE A 63 0.26 -0.81 9.61
CA PHE A 63 -0.28 -1.62 8.51
C PHE A 63 0.81 -1.90 7.47
N THR A 64 1.57 -0.87 7.07
CA THR A 64 2.64 -1.05 6.08
C THR A 64 3.81 -1.88 6.62
N GLU A 65 4.17 -1.74 7.90
CA GLU A 65 5.18 -2.57 8.57
C GLU A 65 4.72 -4.03 8.62
N GLN A 66 3.47 -4.31 9.00
CA GLN A 66 2.95 -5.67 9.04
C GLN A 66 2.86 -6.33 7.67
N ILE A 67 2.62 -5.57 6.60
CA ILE A 67 2.70 -6.09 5.23
C ILE A 67 4.14 -6.51 4.89
N GLN A 68 5.13 -5.69 5.24
CA GLN A 68 6.53 -5.96 4.91
C GLN A 68 7.09 -7.16 5.68
N HIS A 69 6.65 -7.33 6.92
CA HIS A 69 7.05 -8.46 7.75
C HIS A 69 6.18 -9.72 7.54
N ASP A 70 5.21 -9.68 6.63
CA ASP A 70 4.24 -10.78 6.43
C ASP A 70 3.50 -11.18 7.73
N GLN A 71 3.15 -10.18 8.56
CA GLN A 71 2.50 -10.36 9.86
C GLN A 71 1.11 -9.71 9.90
N LEU A 72 0.44 -9.59 8.76
CA LEU A 72 -0.85 -8.91 8.69
C LEU A 72 -1.92 -9.69 9.49
N GLN A 73 -2.68 -8.99 10.34
CA GLN A 73 -3.74 -9.64 11.11
C GLN A 73 -4.86 -10.16 10.19
N ILE A 74 -5.47 -11.28 10.57
CA ILE A 74 -6.50 -11.97 9.77
C ILE A 74 -7.66 -11.07 9.32
N GLU A 75 -8.10 -10.14 10.17
CA GLU A 75 -9.17 -9.18 9.84
C GLU A 75 -8.78 -8.25 8.68
N TRP A 76 -7.52 -7.83 8.64
CA TRP A 76 -6.99 -6.99 7.59
C TRP A 76 -6.76 -7.78 6.29
N ILE A 77 -6.33 -9.04 6.39
CA ILE A 77 -6.25 -9.95 5.23
C ILE A 77 -7.62 -10.09 4.57
N ILE A 78 -8.65 -10.43 5.35
CA ILE A 78 -10.03 -10.58 4.86
C ILE A 78 -10.53 -9.27 4.24
N ALA A 79 -10.25 -8.12 4.87
CA ALA A 79 -10.65 -6.82 4.33
C ALA A 79 -9.95 -6.52 3.00
N THR A 80 -8.65 -6.75 2.88
CA THR A 80 -7.91 -6.53 1.63
C THR A 80 -8.38 -7.46 0.51
N THR A 81 -8.66 -8.72 0.82
CA THR A 81 -9.21 -9.68 -0.15
C THR A 81 -10.58 -9.22 -0.65
N LYS A 82 -11.48 -8.79 0.23
CA LYS A 82 -12.80 -8.24 -0.16
C LYS A 82 -12.68 -7.02 -1.06
N VAL A 83 -11.74 -6.12 -0.79
CA VAL A 83 -11.46 -4.97 -1.64
C VAL A 83 -11.02 -5.42 -3.03
N LEU A 84 -10.09 -6.38 -3.09
CA LEU A 84 -9.60 -6.92 -4.37
C LEU A 84 -10.71 -7.61 -5.15
N GLU A 85 -11.50 -8.47 -4.50
CA GLU A 85 -12.64 -9.16 -5.10
C GLU A 85 -13.67 -8.15 -5.65
N LYS A 86 -14.00 -7.11 -4.90
CA LYS A 86 -14.88 -6.03 -5.37
C LYS A 86 -14.30 -5.36 -6.63
N HIS A 87 -13.01 -5.06 -6.65
CA HIS A 87 -12.36 -4.45 -7.81
C HIS A 87 -12.29 -5.37 -9.03
N VAL A 88 -12.02 -6.66 -8.82
CA VAL A 88 -11.98 -7.68 -9.88
C VAL A 88 -13.38 -7.93 -10.44
N TYR A 89 -14.40 -8.00 -9.58
CA TYR A 89 -15.79 -8.14 -10.00
C TYR A 89 -16.24 -6.93 -10.84
N LEU A 90 -15.97 -5.72 -10.38
CA LEU A 90 -16.30 -4.50 -11.11
C LEU A 90 -15.54 -4.37 -12.43
N SER A 91 -14.28 -4.81 -12.49
CA SER A 91 -13.51 -4.78 -13.73
C SER A 91 -14.02 -5.82 -14.74
N ASN A 92 -14.48 -6.98 -14.27
CA ASN A 92 -15.11 -7.99 -15.12
C ASN A 92 -16.49 -7.57 -15.63
N LEU A 93 -17.30 -6.87 -14.82
CA LEU A 93 -18.59 -6.31 -15.27
C LEU A 93 -18.44 -5.21 -16.32
N LYS A 94 -17.33 -4.47 -16.29
CA LYS A 94 -17.09 -3.36 -17.21
C LYS A 94 -16.61 -3.81 -18.59
N LYS A 95 -16.21 -5.08 -18.75
CA LYS A 95 -15.98 -5.66 -20.07
C LYS A 95 -17.36 -5.94 -20.67
N PRO A 96 -17.78 -5.25 -21.75
CA PRO A 96 -18.97 -5.70 -22.45
C PRO A 96 -18.71 -7.15 -22.88
N VAL A 97 -19.68 -8.02 -22.64
CA VAL A 97 -19.69 -9.35 -23.23
C VAL A 97 -19.71 -9.13 -24.73
N SER A 98 -18.52 -9.12 -25.35
CA SER A 98 -18.38 -9.18 -26.80
C SER A 98 -18.82 -10.59 -27.19
N GLY A 99 -20.11 -10.70 -27.51
CA GLY A 99 -20.66 -11.84 -28.24
C GLY A 99 -20.12 -11.92 -29.66
#